data_AF-A0A8T4L2K8-F1
#
_entry.id   AF-A0A8T4L2K8-F1
#
_cell.length_a   1.000
_cell.length_b   1.000
_cell.length_c   1.000
_cell.angle_alpha   90.00
_cell.angle_beta   90.00
_cell.angle_gamma   90.00
#
_symmetry.space_group_name_H-M   'P 1'
#
loop_
_entity.id
_entity.type
_entity.pdbx_description
1 polymer ?
#
loop_
_entity_poly.entity_id
_entity_poly.type
_entity_poly.pdbx_seq_one_letter_code
_entity_poly.pdbx_strand_id
1 'polypeptide(L)' 'MVKLQQNQGAGGPSSSLGIMRFFDVETGGPKLSPQFVVGLSVAFVILIMVLRITIFKS' A
#
# COMPACT_ATOMS: atom_id res chain seq x y z
N MET A 1 42.75 -29.02 17.91
CA MET A 1 41.89 -29.36 16.75
C MET A 1 40.46 -29.47 17.25
N VAL A 2 39.61 -28.49 16.98
CA VAL A 2 38.17 -28.54 17.31
C VAL A 2 37.38 -28.65 16.02
N LYS A 3 36.71 -29.80 15.83
CA LYS A 3 35.85 -30.07 14.67
C LYS A 3 34.56 -29.26 14.84
N LEU A 4 34.42 -28.16 14.09
CA LEU A 4 33.17 -27.41 13.98
C LEU A 4 32.23 -28.17 13.06
N GLN A 5 31.21 -28.79 13.65
CA GLN A 5 30.15 -29.50 12.97
C GLN A 5 29.27 -28.48 12.22
N GLN A 6 29.54 -28.33 10.92
CA GLN A 6 28.76 -27.51 10.02
C GLN A 6 27.42 -28.21 9.76
N ASN A 7 26.46 -27.96 10.65
CA ASN A 7 25.08 -28.37 10.47
C ASN A 7 24.40 -27.41 9.49
N GLN A 8 23.70 -28.01 8.53
CA GLN A 8 23.03 -27.38 7.41
C GLN A 8 21.86 -26.51 7.91
N GLY A 9 21.69 -25.34 7.31
CA GLY A 9 20.48 -24.55 7.51
C GLY A 9 20.70 -23.05 7.42
N ALA A 10 20.97 -22.57 6.21
CA ALA A 10 20.69 -21.21 5.74
C ALA A 10 20.58 -20.10 6.80
N GLY A 11 21.72 -19.67 7.33
CA GLY A 11 21.87 -18.39 8.02
C GLY A 11 21.88 -17.23 7.03
N GLY A 12 20.78 -17.02 6.30
CA GLY A 12 20.40 -15.68 5.90
C GLY A 12 19.79 -14.99 7.13
N PRO A 13 20.03 -13.69 7.36
CA PRO A 13 19.34 -13.01 8.45
C PRO A 13 17.85 -13.25 8.29
N SER A 14 17.17 -13.53 9.40
CA SER A 14 15.73 -13.72 9.49
C SER A 14 15.01 -12.43 9.06
N SER A 15 14.96 -12.16 7.75
CA SER A 15 14.19 -11.07 7.16
C SER A 15 12.68 -11.31 7.27
N SER A 16 12.24 -12.46 7.80
CA SER A 16 10.84 -12.80 8.00
C SER A 16 10.27 -12.46 9.38
N LEU A 17 11.09 -11.95 10.32
CA LEU A 17 10.62 -11.62 11.69
C LEU A 17 10.37 -10.12 11.94
N GLY A 18 10.79 -9.24 11.01
CA GLY A 18 10.54 -7.79 11.04
C GLY A 18 9.56 -7.29 9.96
N ILE A 19 9.23 -8.11 8.96
CA ILE A 19 8.10 -7.90 8.06
C ILE A 19 6.87 -8.57 8.70
N MET A 20 6.62 -8.27 9.98
CA MET A 20 5.32 -8.50 10.59
C MET A 20 4.35 -7.77 9.66
N ARG A 21 3.46 -8.52 9.01
CA ARG A 21 2.58 -7.96 7.99
C ARG A 21 1.79 -6.86 8.66
N PHE A 22 2.19 -5.61 8.48
CA PHE A 22 1.37 -4.44 8.79
C PHE A 22 0.10 -4.38 7.91
N PHE A 23 -0.13 -5.41 7.09
CA PHE A 23 -1.38 -5.75 6.41
C PHE A 23 -2.34 -6.58 7.27
N ASP A 24 -1.89 -7.10 8.42
CA ASP A 24 -2.66 -7.88 9.39
C ASP A 24 -3.13 -7.00 10.58
N VAL A 25 -2.91 -5.69 10.47
CA VAL A 25 -3.64 -4.76 11.32
C VAL A 25 -5.04 -4.71 10.73
N GLU A 26 -5.98 -5.36 11.41
CA GLU A 26 -7.42 -5.16 11.27
C GLU A 26 -7.73 -3.66 11.37
N THR A 27 -7.51 -2.91 10.30
CA THR A 27 -7.95 -1.54 10.17
C THR A 27 -9.47 -1.63 10.05
N GLY A 28 -10.18 -1.54 11.18
CA GLY A 28 -11.65 -1.59 11.27
C GLY A 28 -12.38 -0.45 10.54
N GLY A 29 -11.70 0.24 9.63
CA GLY A 29 -12.29 1.21 8.73
C GLY A 29 -12.87 0.53 7.48
N PRO A 30 -13.83 1.20 6.80
CA PRO A 30 -14.37 0.71 5.55
C PRO A 30 -13.24 0.51 4.52
N LYS A 31 -13.09 -0.72 4.03
CA LYS A 31 -12.11 -1.05 2.98
C LYS A 31 -12.58 -0.45 1.65
N LEU A 32 -11.92 0.61 1.21
CA LEU A 32 -12.16 1.19 -0.11
C LEU A 32 -11.41 0.37 -1.16
N SER A 33 -12.11 -0.03 -2.23
CA SER A 33 -11.43 -0.68 -3.35
C SER A 33 -10.51 0.34 -4.04
N PRO A 34 -9.31 -0.07 -4.50
CA PRO A 34 -8.41 0.83 -5.22
C PRO A 34 -9.07 1.47 -6.44
N GLN A 35 -9.94 0.73 -7.12
CA GLN A 35 -10.72 1.20 -8.26
C GLN A 35 -11.68 2.34 -7.87
N PHE A 36 -12.31 2.27 -6.70
CA PHE A 36 -13.19 3.31 -6.20
C PHE A 36 -12.45 4.62 -5.93
N VAL A 37 -11.26 4.54 -5.31
CA VAL A 37 -10.43 5.71 -5.01
C VAL A 37 -10.03 6.42 -6.31
N VAL A 38 -9.53 5.67 -7.29
CA VAL A 38 -9.14 6.22 -8.60
C VAL A 38 -10.34 6.86 -9.31
N GLY A 39 -11.48 6.17 -9.33
CA GLY A 39 -12.71 6.71 -9.94
C GLY A 39 -13.16 8.02 -9.31
N LEU A 40 -13.14 8.10 -7.98
CA LEU A 40 -13.53 9.31 -7.24
C LEU A 40 -12.57 10.47 -7.50
N SER A 41 -11.26 10.20 -7.57
CA SER A 41 -10.26 11.20 -7.94
C SER A 41 -10.49 11.77 -9.34
N VAL A 42 -10.73 10.91 -10.33
CA VAL A 42 -10.99 11.35 -11.72
C VAL A 42 -12.28 12.16 -11.80
N ALA A 43 -13.36 11.71 -11.15
CA ALA A 43 -14.63 12.43 -11.11
C ALA A 43 -14.47 13.84 -10.50
N PHE A 44 -13.69 13.96 -9.42
CA PHE A 44 -13.43 15.24 -8.77
C PHE A 44 -12.64 16.21 -9.67
N VAL A 45 -11.65 15.71 -10.41
CA VAL A 45 -10.90 16.52 -11.38
C VAL A 45 -11.81 17.05 -12.48
N ILE A 46 -12.68 16.19 -13.04
CA ILE A 46 -13.64 16.59 -14.07
C ILE A 46 -14.59 17.66 -13.53
N LEU A 47 -15.11 17.49 -12.31
CA LEU A 47 -15.98 18.46 -11.65
C LEU A 47 -15.31 19.84 -11.54
N ILE A 48 -14.05 19.89 -11.09
CA ILE A 48 -13.29 21.15 -10.99
C ILE A 48 -13.08 21.75 -12.37
N MET A 49 -12.75 20.93 -13.38
CA MET A 49 -12.57 21.40 -14.74
C MET A 49 -13.84 22.05 -15.30
N VAL A 50 -15.00 21.41 -15.10
CA VAL A 50 -16.29 21.96 -15.51
C VAL A 50 -16.60 23.25 -14.76
N LEU A 51 -16.41 23.29 -13.43
CA LEU A 51 -16.62 24.50 -12.65
C LEU A 51 -15.73 25.65 -13.14
N ARG A 52 -14.44 25.39 -13.39
CA ARG A 52 -13.50 26.39 -13.90
C ARG A 52 -13.95 26.91 -15.25
N ILE A 53 -14.35 26.04 -16.17
CA ILE A 53 -14.84 26.46 -17.49
C ILE A 53 -16.09 27.31 -17.35
N THR A 54 -17.07 26.89 -16.54
CA THR A 54 -18.33 27.62 -16.38
C THR A 54 -18.15 28.96 -15.69
N ILE A 55 -17.29 29.04 -14.65
CA ILE A 55 -17.02 30.27 -13.92
C ILE A 55 -16.18 31.26 -14.74
N PHE A 56 -15.18 30.79 -15.50
CA PHE A 56 -14.36 31.68 -16.34
C PHE A 56 -15.06 32.15 -17.62
N LYS A 57 -16.09 31.42 -18.06
CA LYS A 57 -16.85 31.74 -19.27
C LYS A 57 -18.05 32.65 -19.01
N SER A 58 -18.45 32.84 -17.76
CA SER A 58 -19.47 33.81 -17.35
C SER A 58 -18.85 35.16 -17.00
#